data_AF-A0A6G4WYV9-F1
#
_entry.id   AF-A0A6G4WYV9-F1
#
_cell.length_a   1.000
_cell.length_b   1.000
_cell.length_c   1.000
_cell.angle_alpha   90.00
_cell.angle_beta   90.00
_cell.angle_gamma   90.00
#
_symmetry.space_group_name_H-M   'P 1'
#
loop_
_entity.id
_entity.type
_entity.pdbx_description
1 polymer ?
#
loop_
_entity_poly.entity_id
_entity_poly.type
_entity_poly.pdbx_seq_one_letter_code
_entity_poly.pdbx_strand_id
1 'polypeptide(L)'
;MPALDSPTSDAAAAAAELERVLHTHPGVARAVVRTQVRPDGTPVRTAYVVPCRNDAVQDDAAALGRQYVAEWQGVYDHVYAQPASEDPTFDTRGWLSSYTGGELGEEDMRAWLDATVTRIEGLGARRVLEVGCGTGMLLHRLAPGTERYLASDISAGAVERIRDSFGGALPAGVEVFQAPADDLSAVAPGAVDGFVVNSVSQYFPDEEYLDRLVRQAVDVVGEGGFLFVGDVRSAAVNRAFSAGLELARAPERAPSEKVQGLAERRCCTGTELLVDPGYFTALPGRLPRVAHVAVLLRRGARRTEMNRFRYDVVIRLDRLPGGEAVVPEWQPWDRRRWSADALRRHLAEERPAVLGLLGVPNARVLADHAAAELLSRPDRPAVAAEVLARARESAGDGLEPEDFWALGDDLPYAVRLSWARSLPDGAFDLSLVRVEDGAGKPAPEVRFPDEPAPPRRPVNRPWYGRVENLSPAKLRAHVRARGAEAVMPGRFVLLESLPGAPGQPPDEAALRAIQWA
;
A
#
# COMPACT_ATOMS: atom_id res chain seq x y z
N MET A 1 30.47 25.21 -2.24
CA MET A 1 29.80 25.19 -3.55
C MET A 1 29.13 26.54 -3.73
N PRO A 2 29.33 27.26 -4.85
CA PRO A 2 28.68 28.56 -5.02
C PRO A 2 27.17 28.32 -5.16
N ALA A 3 26.38 29.15 -4.49
CA ALA A 3 24.93 29.16 -4.59
C ALA A 3 24.54 29.33 -6.07
N LEU A 4 23.81 28.38 -6.63
CA LEU A 4 23.20 28.55 -7.94
C LEU A 4 22.08 29.58 -7.80
N ASP A 5 22.20 30.60 -8.64
CA ASP A 5 21.46 31.85 -8.65
C ASP A 5 19.93 31.70 -8.53
N SER A 6 19.33 32.73 -7.92
CA SER A 6 17.91 33.02 -8.11
C SER A 6 17.63 33.11 -9.62
N PRO A 7 16.50 32.56 -10.11
CA PRO A 7 16.20 32.59 -11.53
C PRO A 7 16.25 34.04 -12.04
N THR A 8 16.89 34.27 -13.18
CA THR A 8 16.83 35.57 -13.86
C THR A 8 15.35 35.94 -14.08
N SER A 9 15.02 37.24 -14.02
CA SER A 9 13.64 37.74 -14.20
C SER A 9 12.95 37.13 -15.43
N ASP A 10 13.70 36.91 -16.51
CA ASP A 10 13.21 36.31 -17.75
C ASP A 10 12.89 34.81 -17.63
N ALA A 11 13.66 34.04 -16.85
CA ALA A 11 13.41 32.62 -16.63
C ALA A 11 12.15 32.38 -15.77
N ALA A 12 11.92 33.25 -14.78
CA ALA A 12 10.70 33.23 -13.97
C ALA A 12 9.46 33.65 -14.78
N ALA A 13 9.59 34.69 -15.62
CA ALA A 13 8.52 35.12 -16.53
C ALA A 13 8.13 34.02 -17.53
N ALA A 14 9.13 33.36 -18.14
CA ALA A 14 8.89 32.24 -19.08
C ALA A 14 8.21 31.04 -18.40
N ALA A 15 8.58 30.72 -17.16
CA ALA A 15 7.95 29.66 -16.40
C ALA A 15 6.48 30.00 -16.08
N ALA A 16 6.20 31.21 -15.60
CA ALA A 16 4.85 31.68 -15.30
C ALA A 16 3.96 31.74 -16.55
N GLU A 17 4.51 32.15 -17.70
CA GLU A 17 3.79 32.12 -18.99
C GLU A 17 3.38 30.69 -19.37
N LEU A 18 4.31 29.73 -19.31
CA LEU A 18 4.03 28.34 -19.63
C LEU A 18 3.03 27.71 -18.65
N GLU A 19 3.16 27.97 -17.34
CA GLU A 19 2.18 27.55 -16.34
C GLU A 19 0.78 28.06 -16.70
N ARG A 20 0.64 29.36 -16.98
CA ARG A 20 -0.65 29.96 -17.37
C ARG A 20 -1.22 29.29 -18.62
N VAL A 21 -0.40 29.03 -19.63
CA VAL A 21 -0.82 28.36 -20.87
C VAL A 21 -1.30 26.94 -20.60
N LEU A 22 -0.57 26.16 -19.79
CA LEU A 22 -0.94 24.80 -19.43
C LEU A 22 -2.25 24.74 -18.62
N HIS A 23 -2.49 25.68 -17.70
CA HIS A 23 -3.75 25.77 -16.96
C HIS A 23 -4.98 26.06 -17.84
N THR A 24 -4.80 26.51 -19.08
CA THR A 24 -5.92 26.62 -20.04
C THR A 24 -6.23 25.31 -20.78
N HIS A 25 -5.45 24.25 -20.57
CA HIS A 25 -5.75 22.93 -21.12
C HIS A 25 -6.89 22.32 -20.31
N PRO A 26 -7.99 21.87 -20.96
CA PRO A 26 -9.16 21.41 -20.24
C PRO A 26 -8.85 20.23 -19.33
N GLY A 27 -7.85 19.40 -19.68
CA GLY A 27 -7.38 18.25 -18.90
C GLY A 27 -6.38 18.56 -17.78
N VAL A 28 -5.94 19.81 -17.57
CA VAL A 28 -4.90 20.16 -16.57
C VAL A 28 -5.54 20.88 -15.39
N ALA A 29 -5.41 20.31 -14.18
CA ALA A 29 -5.81 20.96 -12.93
C ALA A 29 -4.74 21.90 -12.40
N ARG A 30 -3.47 21.44 -12.39
CA ARG A 30 -2.34 22.25 -11.93
C ARG A 30 -1.14 22.01 -12.82
N ALA A 31 -0.37 23.05 -13.07
CA ALA A 31 0.92 22.97 -13.74
C ALA A 31 1.95 23.80 -12.97
N VAL A 32 3.15 23.24 -12.83
CA VAL A 32 4.29 23.92 -12.21
C VAL A 32 5.50 23.75 -13.13
N VAL A 33 6.17 24.83 -13.46
CA VAL A 33 7.30 24.84 -14.39
C VAL A 33 8.57 25.22 -13.66
N ARG A 34 9.60 24.40 -13.80
CA ARG A 34 10.91 24.69 -13.25
C ARG A 34 11.92 24.84 -14.37
N THR A 35 12.68 25.93 -14.29
CA THR A 35 13.78 26.24 -15.20
C THR A 35 15.08 26.00 -14.45
N GLN A 36 15.96 25.21 -15.05
CA GLN A 36 17.29 24.98 -14.55
C GLN A 36 18.31 25.33 -15.62
N VAL A 37 19.41 25.94 -15.22
CA VAL A 37 20.54 26.21 -16.11
C VAL A 37 21.51 25.03 -16.03
N ARG A 38 21.77 24.38 -17.17
CA ARG A 38 22.80 23.33 -17.29
C ARG A 38 24.20 23.93 -17.04
N PRO A 39 25.22 23.09 -16.77
CA PRO A 39 26.60 23.58 -16.64
C PRO A 39 27.12 24.35 -17.86
N ASP A 40 26.55 24.11 -19.04
CA ASP A 40 26.85 24.81 -20.29
C ASP A 40 26.09 26.15 -20.46
N GLY A 41 25.30 26.57 -19.46
CA GLY A 41 24.50 27.80 -19.50
C GLY A 41 23.13 27.64 -20.16
N THR A 42 22.78 26.46 -20.68
CA THR A 42 21.50 26.25 -21.37
C THR A 42 20.33 26.11 -20.38
N PRO A 43 19.27 26.92 -20.48
CA PRO A 43 18.07 26.74 -19.66
C PRO A 43 17.26 25.52 -20.14
N VAL A 44 17.00 24.57 -19.24
CA VAL A 44 16.11 23.42 -19.43
C VAL A 44 14.88 23.62 -18.56
N ARG A 45 13.71 23.57 -19.19
CA ARG A 45 12.42 23.69 -18.52
C ARG A 45 11.75 22.33 -18.39
N THR A 46 11.25 22.03 -17.20
CA THR A 46 10.43 20.84 -16.92
C THR A 46 9.07 21.31 -16.44
N ALA A 47 8.01 20.82 -17.08
CA ALA A 47 6.63 21.09 -16.70
C ALA A 47 6.05 19.88 -15.94
N TYR A 48 5.73 20.07 -14.66
CA TYR A 48 5.01 19.12 -13.83
C TYR A 48 3.52 19.37 -13.97
N VAL A 49 2.78 18.36 -14.41
CA VAL A 49 1.37 18.50 -14.79
C VAL A 49 0.53 17.56 -13.95
N VAL A 50 -0.45 18.13 -13.25
CA VAL A 50 -1.50 17.41 -12.54
C VAL A 50 -2.80 17.50 -13.36
N PRO A 51 -3.35 16.38 -13.83
CA PRO A 51 -4.63 16.30 -14.53
C PRO A 51 -5.82 16.77 -13.69
N CYS A 52 -6.85 17.30 -14.36
CA CYS A 52 -8.15 17.54 -13.73
C CYS A 52 -9.06 16.32 -13.82
N ARG A 53 -10.08 16.28 -12.96
CA ARG A 53 -11.25 15.41 -13.16
C ARG A 53 -12.21 16.11 -14.13
N ASN A 54 -12.14 15.76 -15.41
CA ASN A 54 -13.16 16.12 -16.41
C ASN A 54 -13.53 14.88 -17.23
N ASP A 55 -14.66 14.93 -17.95
CA ASP A 55 -15.20 13.77 -18.67
C ASP A 55 -14.21 13.16 -19.67
N ALA A 56 -13.45 13.99 -20.39
CA ALA A 56 -12.42 13.53 -21.33
C ALA A 56 -11.25 12.77 -20.67
N VAL A 57 -10.88 13.13 -19.44
CA VAL A 57 -9.90 12.40 -18.63
C VAL A 57 -10.53 11.18 -17.95
N GLN A 58 -11.84 11.20 -17.67
CA GLN A 58 -12.57 10.03 -17.13
C GLN A 58 -12.78 8.93 -18.18
N ASP A 59 -13.06 9.30 -19.43
CA ASP A 59 -13.20 8.33 -20.53
C ASP A 59 -11.87 7.63 -20.81
N ASP A 60 -10.77 8.40 -20.89
CA ASP A 60 -9.40 7.86 -20.95
C ASP A 60 -9.11 6.99 -19.72
N ALA A 61 -9.49 7.43 -18.51
CA ALA A 61 -9.26 6.69 -17.27
C ALA A 61 -9.93 5.32 -17.25
N ALA A 62 -11.20 5.24 -17.66
CA ALA A 62 -11.92 3.97 -17.69
C ALA A 62 -11.31 3.00 -18.72
N ALA A 63 -10.90 3.49 -19.89
CA ALA A 63 -10.22 2.69 -20.89
C ALA A 63 -8.83 2.23 -20.41
N LEU A 64 -8.04 3.13 -19.84
CA LEU A 64 -6.71 2.84 -19.30
C LEU A 64 -6.75 1.90 -18.10
N GLY A 65 -7.76 2.03 -17.24
CA GLY A 65 -7.97 1.11 -16.11
C GLY A 65 -8.23 -0.32 -16.60
N ARG A 66 -9.10 -0.48 -17.61
CA ARG A 66 -9.33 -1.81 -18.25
C ARG A 66 -8.07 -2.35 -18.93
N GLN A 67 -7.35 -1.50 -19.67
CA GLN A 67 -6.09 -1.88 -20.30
C GLN A 67 -5.05 -2.30 -19.27
N TYR A 68 -4.92 -1.57 -18.16
CA TYR A 68 -4.00 -1.88 -17.06
C TYR A 68 -4.29 -3.25 -16.44
N VAL A 69 -5.57 -3.57 -16.20
CA VAL A 69 -5.96 -4.91 -15.72
C VAL A 69 -5.61 -5.99 -16.75
N ALA A 70 -5.89 -5.75 -18.03
CA ALA A 70 -5.57 -6.70 -19.11
C ALA A 70 -4.04 -6.91 -19.29
N GLU A 71 -3.24 -5.87 -19.09
CA GLU A 71 -1.77 -5.97 -19.11
C GLU A 71 -1.26 -6.86 -17.98
N TRP A 72 -1.77 -6.67 -16.76
CA TRP A 72 -1.42 -7.53 -15.62
C TRP A 72 -1.89 -8.97 -15.82
N GLN A 73 -3.09 -9.17 -16.37
CA GLN A 73 -3.57 -10.49 -16.77
C GLN A 73 -2.58 -11.15 -17.75
N GLY A 74 -2.14 -10.44 -18.79
CA GLY A 74 -1.18 -10.98 -19.77
C GLY A 74 0.18 -11.35 -19.16
N VAL A 75 0.68 -10.55 -18.19
CA VAL A 75 1.91 -10.86 -17.44
C VAL A 75 1.74 -12.16 -16.66
N TYR A 76 0.63 -12.30 -15.93
CA TYR A 76 0.37 -13.48 -15.12
C TYR A 76 0.01 -14.72 -15.94
N ASP A 77 -0.72 -14.59 -17.04
CA ASP A 77 -0.95 -15.68 -17.99
C ASP A 77 0.38 -16.25 -18.51
N HIS A 78 1.38 -15.41 -18.75
CA HIS A 78 2.72 -15.87 -19.13
C HIS A 78 3.42 -16.63 -17.99
N VAL A 79 3.34 -16.14 -16.74
CA VAL A 79 3.86 -16.84 -15.56
C VAL A 79 3.13 -18.19 -15.38
N TYR A 80 1.82 -18.20 -15.56
CA TYR A 80 0.97 -19.38 -15.45
C TYR A 80 1.06 -20.33 -16.66
N ALA A 81 1.75 -19.96 -17.74
CA ALA A 81 2.05 -20.88 -18.85
C ALA A 81 3.36 -21.67 -18.66
N GLN A 82 4.21 -21.29 -17.69
CA GLN A 82 5.49 -21.97 -17.45
C GLN A 82 5.30 -23.38 -16.82
N PRO A 83 6.24 -24.33 -16.99
CA PRO A 83 6.13 -25.68 -16.41
C PRO A 83 5.82 -25.65 -14.91
N ALA A 84 4.96 -26.55 -14.41
CA ALA A 84 4.54 -26.57 -13.01
C ALA A 84 5.73 -26.62 -12.03
N SER A 85 5.54 -26.06 -10.83
CA SER A 85 6.50 -26.18 -9.71
C SER A 85 6.60 -27.63 -9.26
N GLU A 86 7.71 -28.01 -8.61
CA GLU A 86 7.84 -29.32 -7.97
C GLU A 86 6.75 -29.54 -6.90
N ASP A 87 6.41 -28.50 -6.15
CA ASP A 87 5.26 -28.46 -5.24
C ASP A 87 4.15 -27.57 -5.84
N PRO A 88 3.06 -28.15 -6.38
CA PRO A 88 1.97 -27.37 -6.97
C PRO A 88 1.15 -26.61 -5.91
N THR A 89 1.24 -26.98 -4.63
CA THR A 89 0.50 -26.33 -3.53
C THR A 89 1.24 -25.14 -2.93
N PHE A 90 2.48 -24.93 -3.36
CA PHE A 90 3.37 -23.86 -2.92
C PHE A 90 4.16 -23.32 -4.12
N ASP A 91 3.46 -22.66 -5.02
CA ASP A 91 4.04 -22.06 -6.21
C ASP A 91 4.34 -20.57 -5.99
N THR A 92 5.61 -20.26 -5.76
CA THR A 92 6.12 -18.90 -5.50
C THR A 92 6.63 -18.20 -6.76
N ARG A 93 6.38 -18.73 -7.97
CA ARG A 93 6.79 -18.03 -9.20
C ARG A 93 6.11 -16.68 -9.33
N GLY A 94 6.86 -15.70 -9.80
CA GLY A 94 6.43 -14.30 -9.87
C GLY A 94 6.57 -13.53 -8.55
N TRP A 95 6.92 -14.19 -7.44
CA TRP A 95 7.24 -13.53 -6.18
C TRP A 95 8.69 -13.07 -6.16
N LEU A 96 8.91 -11.84 -6.64
CA LEU A 96 10.23 -11.22 -6.69
C LEU A 96 10.40 -10.23 -5.53
N SER A 97 11.59 -10.22 -4.94
CA SER A 97 11.98 -9.19 -3.98
C SER A 97 12.19 -7.88 -4.70
N SER A 98 11.47 -6.83 -4.29
CA SER A 98 11.74 -5.48 -4.77
C SER A 98 13.18 -5.07 -4.51
N TYR A 99 13.82 -5.53 -3.43
CA TYR A 99 15.18 -5.12 -3.08
C TYR A 99 16.24 -5.73 -4.00
N THR A 100 16.17 -7.04 -4.26
CA THR A 100 17.22 -7.77 -5.00
C THR A 100 16.87 -7.98 -6.47
N GLY A 101 15.59 -7.91 -6.84
CA GLY A 101 15.09 -8.29 -8.17
C GLY A 101 15.09 -9.79 -8.44
N GLY A 102 15.55 -10.61 -7.49
CA GLY A 102 15.49 -12.07 -7.54
C GLY A 102 14.28 -12.63 -6.81
N GLU A 103 14.11 -13.95 -6.86
CA GLU A 103 13.03 -14.66 -6.16
C GLU A 103 13.12 -14.44 -4.64
N LEU A 104 11.95 -14.33 -4.01
CA LEU A 104 11.86 -14.33 -2.54
C LEU A 104 12.25 -15.72 -2.02
N GLY A 105 12.99 -15.75 -0.91
CA GLY A 105 13.43 -17.00 -0.30
C GLY A 105 12.24 -17.87 0.10
N GLU A 106 12.36 -19.18 -0.11
CA GLU A 106 11.28 -20.14 0.19
C GLU A 106 10.78 -20.02 1.64
N GLU A 107 11.69 -19.93 2.61
CA GLU A 107 11.35 -19.78 4.02
C GLU A 107 10.57 -18.48 4.32
N ASP A 108 10.90 -17.40 3.61
CA ASP A 108 10.23 -16.11 3.75
C ASP A 108 8.79 -16.20 3.22
N MET A 109 8.61 -16.88 2.09
CA MET A 109 7.30 -17.12 1.49
C MET A 109 6.43 -18.08 2.30
N ARG A 110 7.02 -19.15 2.89
CA ARG A 110 6.31 -20.05 3.80
C ARG A 110 5.83 -19.30 5.04
N ALA A 111 6.73 -18.54 5.69
CA ALA A 111 6.37 -17.75 6.86
C ALA A 111 5.28 -16.70 6.56
N TRP A 112 5.34 -16.05 5.39
CA TRP A 112 4.30 -15.12 4.92
C TRP A 112 2.95 -15.82 4.74
N LEU A 113 2.96 -16.99 4.11
CA LEU A 113 1.75 -17.75 3.82
C LEU A 113 1.11 -18.29 5.09
N ASP A 114 1.89 -18.92 5.97
CA ASP A 114 1.42 -19.49 7.23
C ASP A 114 0.78 -18.42 8.12
N ALA A 115 1.43 -17.25 8.24
CA ALA A 115 0.89 -16.10 8.96
C ALA A 115 -0.46 -15.62 8.40
N THR A 116 -0.62 -15.64 7.07
CA THR A 116 -1.87 -15.24 6.39
C THR A 116 -2.97 -16.26 6.64
N VAL A 117 -2.65 -17.55 6.50
CA VAL A 117 -3.57 -18.66 6.71
C VAL A 117 -4.07 -18.68 8.15
N THR A 118 -3.15 -18.65 9.14
CA THR A 118 -3.53 -18.59 10.56
C THR A 118 -4.46 -17.42 10.87
N ARG A 119 -4.20 -16.25 10.25
CA ARG A 119 -5.06 -15.07 10.43
C ARG A 119 -6.46 -15.30 9.86
N ILE A 120 -6.59 -15.84 8.65
CA ILE A 120 -7.88 -16.11 8.01
C ILE A 120 -8.64 -17.21 8.76
N GLU A 121 -7.98 -18.31 9.14
CA GLU A 121 -8.56 -19.39 9.93
C GLU A 121 -9.11 -18.89 11.27
N GLY A 122 -8.36 -18.01 11.94
CA GLY A 122 -8.79 -17.37 13.19
C GLY A 122 -10.06 -16.52 13.08
N LEU A 123 -10.50 -16.19 11.87
CA LEU A 123 -11.77 -15.47 11.64
C LEU A 123 -12.98 -16.41 11.59
N GLY A 124 -12.77 -17.72 11.43
CA GLY A 124 -13.79 -18.76 11.61
C GLY A 124 -14.81 -18.91 10.47
N ALA A 125 -14.45 -18.58 9.23
CA ALA A 125 -15.33 -18.80 8.07
C ALA A 125 -15.53 -20.30 7.78
N ARG A 126 -16.73 -20.65 7.33
CA ARG A 126 -17.10 -22.00 6.87
C ARG A 126 -17.38 -22.05 5.38
N ARG A 127 -17.80 -20.93 4.79
CA ARG A 127 -18.07 -20.76 3.37
C ARG A 127 -17.23 -19.59 2.88
N VAL A 128 -16.13 -19.88 2.18
CA VAL A 128 -15.15 -18.88 1.78
C VAL A 128 -15.29 -18.58 0.28
N LEU A 129 -15.15 -17.31 -0.09
CA LEU A 129 -14.86 -16.87 -1.45
C LEU A 129 -13.47 -16.24 -1.47
N GLU A 130 -12.55 -16.83 -2.22
CA GLU A 130 -11.24 -16.28 -2.54
C GLU A 130 -11.25 -15.64 -3.94
N VAL A 131 -10.80 -14.41 -4.04
CA VAL A 131 -10.65 -13.67 -5.30
C VAL A 131 -9.17 -13.44 -5.59
N GLY A 132 -8.75 -13.76 -6.82
CA GLY A 132 -7.35 -13.81 -7.24
C GLY A 132 -6.61 -14.95 -6.57
N CYS A 133 -7.13 -16.17 -6.72
CA CYS A 133 -6.60 -17.36 -6.05
C CYS A 133 -5.27 -17.84 -6.63
N GLY A 134 -4.87 -17.36 -7.81
CA GLY A 134 -3.63 -17.73 -8.47
C GLY A 134 -3.47 -19.24 -8.59
N THR A 135 -2.36 -19.76 -8.10
CA THR A 135 -2.05 -21.20 -8.09
C THR A 135 -2.67 -21.95 -6.91
N GLY A 136 -3.50 -21.30 -6.09
CA GLY A 136 -4.24 -21.93 -5.00
C GLY A 136 -3.48 -22.05 -3.68
N MET A 137 -2.44 -21.23 -3.42
CA MET A 137 -1.65 -21.31 -2.18
C MET A 137 -2.50 -21.22 -0.90
N LEU A 138 -3.50 -20.32 -0.86
CA LEU A 138 -4.45 -20.24 0.26
C LEU A 138 -5.49 -21.35 0.16
N LEU A 139 -6.09 -21.56 -1.02
CA LEU A 139 -7.06 -22.62 -1.28
C LEU A 139 -6.60 -23.98 -0.74
N HIS A 140 -5.38 -24.43 -1.05
CA HIS A 140 -4.85 -25.72 -0.62
C HIS A 140 -4.76 -25.88 0.90
N ARG A 141 -4.65 -24.78 1.64
CA ARG A 141 -4.51 -24.78 3.11
C ARG A 141 -5.86 -24.56 3.81
N LEU A 142 -6.71 -23.71 3.25
CA LEU A 142 -7.97 -23.30 3.86
C LEU A 142 -9.15 -24.20 3.48
N ALA A 143 -9.22 -24.66 2.23
CA ALA A 143 -10.36 -25.45 1.74
C ALA A 143 -10.69 -26.69 2.60
N PRO A 144 -9.71 -27.48 3.11
CA PRO A 144 -9.99 -28.64 3.95
C PRO A 144 -10.76 -28.32 5.24
N GLY A 145 -10.65 -27.09 5.75
CA GLY A 145 -11.34 -26.63 6.96
C GLY A 145 -12.73 -26.02 6.71
N THR A 146 -13.20 -25.99 5.46
CA THR A 146 -14.43 -25.28 5.06
C THR A 146 -15.52 -26.23 4.55
N GLU A 147 -16.78 -25.82 4.72
CA GLU A 147 -17.94 -26.50 4.12
C GLU A 147 -18.03 -26.22 2.61
N ARG A 148 -17.63 -25.00 2.20
CA ARG A 148 -17.58 -24.59 0.80
C ARG A 148 -16.42 -23.61 0.58
N TYR A 149 -15.66 -23.82 -0.48
CA TYR A 149 -14.58 -22.95 -0.91
C TYR A 149 -14.77 -22.58 -2.38
N LEU A 150 -15.12 -21.32 -2.62
CA LEU A 150 -15.20 -20.72 -3.94
C LEU A 150 -13.89 -19.98 -4.21
N ALA A 151 -13.33 -20.15 -5.39
CA ALA A 151 -12.14 -19.40 -5.78
C ALA A 151 -12.26 -18.90 -7.22
N SER A 152 -11.83 -17.65 -7.43
CA SER A 152 -11.81 -17.03 -8.74
C SER A 152 -10.44 -16.46 -9.07
N ASP A 153 -10.07 -16.52 -10.34
CA ASP A 153 -8.93 -15.80 -10.88
C ASP A 153 -9.27 -15.25 -12.27
N ILE A 154 -8.64 -14.13 -12.64
CA ILE A 154 -8.82 -13.55 -13.98
C ILE A 154 -8.16 -14.43 -15.05
N SER A 155 -7.11 -15.16 -14.67
CA SER A 155 -6.38 -16.08 -15.54
C SER A 155 -7.05 -17.44 -15.64
N ALA A 156 -7.40 -17.86 -16.85
CA ALA A 156 -7.85 -19.23 -17.11
C ALA A 156 -6.77 -20.26 -16.75
N GLY A 157 -5.50 -19.94 -17.01
CA GLY A 157 -4.36 -20.82 -16.72
C GLY A 157 -4.17 -21.06 -15.22
N ALA A 158 -4.38 -20.04 -14.37
CA ALA A 158 -4.39 -20.20 -12.92
C ALA A 158 -5.47 -21.19 -12.45
N VAL A 159 -6.69 -21.03 -12.96
CA VAL A 159 -7.84 -21.90 -12.66
C VAL A 159 -7.57 -23.34 -13.12
N GLU A 160 -7.00 -23.52 -14.31
CA GLU A 160 -6.59 -24.84 -14.82
C GLU A 160 -5.51 -25.50 -13.95
N ARG A 161 -4.48 -24.76 -13.53
CA ARG A 161 -3.44 -25.27 -12.62
C ARG A 161 -4.01 -25.77 -11.30
N ILE A 162 -4.99 -25.07 -10.73
CA ILE A 162 -5.67 -25.55 -9.52
C ILE A 162 -6.38 -26.87 -9.80
N ARG A 163 -7.12 -27.01 -10.91
CA ARG A 163 -7.77 -28.29 -11.25
C ARG A 163 -6.75 -29.41 -11.43
N ASP A 164 -5.63 -29.13 -12.11
CA ASP A 164 -4.56 -30.10 -12.35
C ASP A 164 -3.88 -30.53 -11.04
N SER A 165 -3.70 -29.61 -10.08
CA SER A 165 -3.13 -29.92 -8.76
C SER A 165 -3.97 -30.94 -7.95
N PHE A 166 -5.27 -31.06 -8.27
CA PHE A 166 -6.16 -32.08 -7.71
C PHE A 166 -6.35 -33.30 -8.63
N GLY A 167 -5.54 -33.45 -9.68
CA GLY A 167 -5.65 -34.56 -10.63
C GLY A 167 -6.85 -34.45 -11.59
N GLY A 168 -7.32 -33.22 -11.85
CA GLY A 168 -8.39 -32.92 -12.81
C GLY A 168 -9.80 -32.92 -12.23
N ALA A 169 -9.99 -33.37 -10.97
CA ALA A 169 -11.28 -33.36 -10.29
C ALA A 169 -11.16 -32.65 -8.94
N LEU A 170 -11.95 -31.59 -8.74
CA LEU A 170 -11.94 -30.82 -7.49
C LEU A 170 -12.58 -31.63 -6.34
N PRO A 171 -12.12 -31.46 -5.10
CA PRO A 171 -12.78 -32.02 -3.92
C PRO A 171 -14.22 -31.53 -3.78
N ALA A 172 -15.05 -32.31 -3.07
CA ALA A 172 -16.41 -31.87 -2.74
C ALA A 172 -16.38 -30.55 -1.94
N GLY A 173 -17.23 -29.61 -2.33
CA GLY A 173 -17.30 -28.27 -1.72
C GLY A 173 -16.31 -27.25 -2.28
N VAL A 174 -15.37 -27.66 -3.16
CA VAL A 174 -14.43 -26.75 -3.83
C VAL A 174 -14.89 -26.44 -5.24
N GLU A 175 -14.99 -25.16 -5.59
CA GLU A 175 -15.38 -24.70 -6.92
C GLU A 175 -14.43 -23.57 -7.36
N VAL A 176 -13.85 -23.72 -8.56
CA VAL A 176 -12.97 -22.70 -9.15
C VAL A 176 -13.48 -22.24 -10.51
N PHE A 177 -13.50 -20.92 -10.71
CA PHE A 177 -14.03 -20.30 -11.92
C PHE A 177 -13.18 -19.10 -12.36
N GLN A 178 -13.26 -18.75 -13.64
CA GLN A 178 -12.55 -17.59 -14.17
C GLN A 178 -13.43 -16.34 -14.04
N ALA A 179 -12.94 -15.31 -13.36
CA ALA A 179 -13.59 -14.01 -13.26
C ALA A 179 -12.57 -12.92 -12.84
N PRO A 180 -12.69 -11.68 -13.34
CA PRO A 180 -11.94 -10.56 -12.78
C PRO A 180 -12.41 -10.28 -11.34
N ALA A 181 -11.56 -9.65 -10.54
CA ALA A 181 -11.84 -9.46 -9.13
C ALA A 181 -13.13 -8.67 -8.86
N ASP A 182 -13.42 -7.64 -9.67
CA ASP A 182 -14.62 -6.80 -9.56
C ASP A 182 -15.88 -7.39 -10.21
N ASP A 183 -15.90 -8.69 -10.54
CA ASP A 183 -17.09 -9.39 -11.02
C ASP A 183 -17.42 -10.60 -10.14
N LEU A 184 -18.32 -10.40 -9.18
CA LEU A 184 -18.85 -11.45 -8.31
C LEU A 184 -20.27 -11.89 -8.71
N SER A 185 -20.70 -11.60 -9.94
CA SER A 185 -22.07 -11.88 -10.41
C SER A 185 -22.44 -13.37 -10.39
N ALA A 186 -21.45 -14.26 -10.44
CA ALA A 186 -21.62 -15.71 -10.34
C ALA A 186 -21.90 -16.19 -8.90
N VAL A 187 -21.73 -15.32 -7.89
CA VAL A 187 -21.89 -15.68 -6.48
C VAL A 187 -23.18 -15.07 -5.94
N ALA A 188 -24.07 -15.91 -5.42
CA ALA A 188 -25.34 -15.44 -4.88
C ALA A 188 -25.14 -14.56 -3.64
N PRO A 189 -26.00 -13.54 -3.42
CA PRO A 189 -26.00 -12.76 -2.19
C PRO A 189 -26.08 -13.65 -0.94
N GLY A 190 -25.24 -13.36 0.07
CA GLY A 190 -25.16 -14.13 1.30
C GLY A 190 -24.66 -15.58 1.17
N ALA A 191 -24.10 -15.98 0.03
CA ALA A 191 -23.65 -17.37 -0.19
C ALA A 191 -22.43 -17.78 0.64
N VAL A 192 -21.63 -16.80 1.10
CA VAL A 192 -20.39 -17.02 1.86
C VAL A 192 -20.42 -16.28 3.18
N ASP A 193 -19.60 -16.69 4.16
CA ASP A 193 -19.41 -15.97 5.43
C ASP A 193 -17.99 -15.40 5.60
N GLY A 194 -17.06 -15.75 4.71
CA GLY A 194 -15.76 -15.10 4.56
C GLY A 194 -15.46 -14.75 3.10
N PHE A 195 -15.10 -13.49 2.85
CA PHE A 195 -14.54 -13.05 1.58
C PHE A 195 -13.04 -12.79 1.76
N VAL A 196 -12.20 -13.25 0.83
CA VAL A 196 -10.75 -13.16 0.90
C VAL A 196 -10.23 -12.61 -0.43
N VAL A 197 -9.44 -11.54 -0.34
CA VAL A 197 -8.60 -11.04 -1.44
C VAL A 197 -7.23 -10.73 -0.87
N ASN A 198 -6.21 -11.52 -1.21
CA ASN A 198 -4.90 -11.43 -0.58
C ASN A 198 -3.79 -11.27 -1.63
N SER A 199 -3.01 -10.19 -1.54
CA SER A 199 -1.95 -9.85 -2.51
C SER A 199 -2.43 -9.67 -3.96
N VAL A 200 -3.67 -9.21 -4.14
CA VAL A 200 -4.25 -8.90 -5.46
C VAL A 200 -4.42 -7.39 -5.66
N SER A 201 -4.68 -6.65 -4.57
CA SER A 201 -5.06 -5.24 -4.64
C SER A 201 -4.05 -4.35 -5.36
N GLN A 202 -2.76 -4.68 -5.31
CA GLN A 202 -1.71 -3.94 -6.02
C GLN A 202 -1.89 -3.91 -7.55
N TYR A 203 -2.66 -4.84 -8.12
CA TYR A 203 -2.94 -4.95 -9.56
C TYR A 203 -4.26 -4.28 -9.96
N PHE A 204 -4.96 -3.66 -9.03
CA PHE A 204 -6.17 -2.89 -9.34
C PHE A 204 -5.80 -1.52 -9.93
N PRO A 205 -6.63 -0.99 -10.84
CA PRO A 205 -6.31 0.23 -11.56
C PRO A 205 -6.52 1.50 -10.71
N ASP A 206 -7.47 1.50 -9.78
CA ASP A 206 -7.87 2.71 -9.06
C ASP A 206 -8.79 2.42 -7.86
N GLU A 207 -9.08 3.47 -7.11
CA GLU A 207 -10.07 3.50 -6.02
C GLU A 207 -11.45 3.04 -6.48
N GLU A 208 -11.87 3.42 -7.68
CA GLU A 208 -13.20 3.09 -8.19
C GLU A 208 -13.38 1.58 -8.43
N TYR A 209 -12.32 0.87 -8.83
CA TYR A 209 -12.29 -0.60 -8.92
C TYR A 209 -12.36 -1.26 -7.53
N LEU A 210 -11.57 -0.77 -6.56
CA LEU A 210 -11.59 -1.27 -5.19
C LEU A 210 -12.95 -1.03 -4.51
N ASP A 211 -13.59 0.10 -4.78
CA ASP A 211 -14.95 0.42 -4.32
C ASP A 211 -15.98 -0.58 -4.84
N ARG A 212 -15.91 -0.94 -6.14
CA ARG A 212 -16.81 -1.95 -6.72
C ARG A 212 -16.61 -3.32 -6.08
N LEU A 213 -15.35 -3.74 -5.93
CA LEU A 213 -15.01 -4.99 -5.27
C LEU A 213 -15.58 -5.06 -3.85
N VAL A 214 -15.29 -4.05 -3.02
CA VAL A 214 -15.72 -4.04 -1.61
C VAL A 214 -17.25 -4.04 -1.50
N ARG A 215 -17.96 -3.28 -2.36
CA ARG A 215 -19.44 -3.28 -2.38
C ARG A 215 -20.01 -4.65 -2.74
N GLN A 216 -19.52 -5.28 -3.80
CA GLN A 216 -19.98 -6.62 -4.19
C GLN A 216 -19.62 -7.67 -3.13
N ALA A 217 -18.43 -7.57 -2.54
CA ALA A 217 -17.99 -8.45 -1.46
C ALA A 217 -18.91 -8.33 -0.22
N VAL A 218 -19.34 -7.11 0.12
CA VAL A 218 -20.35 -6.89 1.17
C VAL A 218 -21.67 -7.60 0.82
N ASP A 219 -22.13 -7.55 -0.43
CA ASP A 219 -23.41 -8.15 -0.84
C ASP A 219 -23.39 -9.69 -0.84
N VAL A 220 -22.29 -10.32 -1.27
CA VAL A 220 -22.17 -11.79 -1.31
C VAL A 220 -21.89 -12.41 0.06
N VAL A 221 -21.39 -11.63 1.02
CA VAL A 221 -21.14 -12.09 2.39
C VAL A 221 -22.41 -11.98 3.23
N GLY A 222 -22.78 -13.12 3.83
CA GLY A 222 -23.93 -13.26 4.72
C GLY A 222 -23.81 -12.45 6.00
N GLU A 223 -24.91 -12.39 6.75
CA GLU A 223 -25.00 -11.56 7.95
C GLU A 223 -23.98 -11.98 9.03
N GLY A 224 -23.21 -11.01 9.54
CA GLY A 224 -22.18 -11.28 10.54
C GLY A 224 -20.87 -11.86 10.01
N GLY A 225 -20.72 -11.98 8.68
CA GLY A 225 -19.50 -12.44 8.04
C GLY A 225 -18.38 -11.39 8.03
N PHE A 226 -17.32 -11.65 7.28
CA PHE A 226 -16.19 -10.74 7.14
C PHE A 226 -15.63 -10.66 5.72
N LEU A 227 -14.92 -9.57 5.45
CA LEU A 227 -14.00 -9.44 4.32
C LEU A 227 -12.57 -9.35 4.87
N PHE A 228 -11.66 -10.07 4.24
CA PHE A 228 -10.22 -10.01 4.48
C PHE A 228 -9.54 -9.46 3.22
N VAL A 229 -8.91 -8.30 3.34
CA VAL A 229 -8.10 -7.68 2.29
C VAL A 229 -6.65 -7.73 2.76
N GLY A 230 -5.90 -8.72 2.29
CA GLY A 230 -4.56 -9.03 2.76
C GLY A 230 -3.45 -8.51 1.85
N ASP A 231 -2.27 -8.31 2.44
CA ASP A 231 -1.03 -7.91 1.79
C ASP A 231 -1.13 -6.58 1.03
N VAL A 232 -1.88 -5.62 1.58
CA VAL A 232 -2.14 -4.32 0.97
C VAL A 232 -0.91 -3.44 1.07
N ARG A 233 -0.44 -2.89 -0.05
CA ARG A 233 0.66 -1.91 -0.07
C ARG A 233 0.23 -0.59 0.54
N SER A 234 0.91 -0.16 1.60
CA SER A 234 0.56 1.07 2.33
C SER A 234 1.07 2.31 1.62
N ALA A 235 0.13 3.21 1.29
CA ALA A 235 0.47 4.55 0.78
C ALA A 235 1.24 5.39 1.81
N ALA A 236 0.91 5.24 3.10
CA ALA A 236 1.47 6.01 4.22
C ALA A 236 2.99 5.91 4.30
N VAL A 237 3.53 4.70 4.13
CA VAL A 237 4.96 4.40 4.26
C VAL A 237 5.67 4.23 2.91
N ASN A 238 5.00 4.58 1.80
CA ASN A 238 5.59 4.41 0.45
C ASN A 238 6.85 5.27 0.23
N ARG A 239 6.95 6.44 0.89
CA ARG A 239 8.16 7.26 0.87
C ARG A 239 9.35 6.55 1.52
N ALA A 240 9.11 5.93 2.68
CA ALA A 240 10.09 5.12 3.39
C ALA A 240 10.50 3.92 2.53
N PHE A 241 9.54 3.17 1.99
CA PHE A 241 9.81 2.05 1.07
C PHE A 241 10.69 2.45 -0.11
N SER A 242 10.34 3.55 -0.79
CA SER A 242 11.06 4.02 -1.97
C SER A 242 12.49 4.47 -1.64
N ALA A 243 12.67 5.20 -0.54
CA ALA A 243 14.00 5.62 -0.08
C ALA A 243 14.87 4.43 0.31
N GLY A 244 14.34 3.51 1.12
CA GLY A 244 15.05 2.31 1.56
C GLY A 244 15.47 1.44 0.38
N LEU A 245 14.60 1.28 -0.62
CA LEU A 245 14.87 0.51 -1.82
C LEU A 245 15.98 1.14 -2.68
N GLU A 246 15.90 2.45 -2.98
CA GLU A 246 16.90 3.11 -3.81
C GLU A 246 18.26 3.21 -3.11
N LEU A 247 18.28 3.39 -1.78
CA LEU A 247 19.52 3.33 -1.00
C LEU A 247 20.14 1.93 -0.99
N ALA A 248 19.33 0.87 -0.88
CA ALA A 248 19.83 -0.50 -0.90
C ALA A 248 20.45 -0.89 -2.25
N ARG A 249 19.97 -0.31 -3.35
CA ARG A 249 20.49 -0.54 -4.71
C ARG A 249 21.64 0.40 -5.09
N ALA A 250 21.79 1.51 -4.38
CA ALA A 250 22.80 2.50 -4.68
C ALA A 250 24.21 2.02 -4.26
N PRO A 251 25.25 2.26 -5.09
CA PRO A 251 26.63 2.15 -4.62
C PRO A 251 26.86 3.04 -3.38
N GLU A 252 27.69 2.60 -2.45
CA GLU A 252 27.94 3.32 -1.19
C GLU A 252 28.32 4.80 -1.38
N ARG A 253 29.10 5.08 -2.43
CA ARG A 253 29.59 6.43 -2.78
C ARG A 253 28.68 7.19 -3.75
N ALA A 254 27.48 6.66 -4.06
CA ALA A 254 26.53 7.35 -4.91
C ALA A 254 26.11 8.68 -4.27
N PRO A 255 26.04 9.78 -5.05
CA PRO A 255 25.56 11.05 -4.53
C PRO A 255 24.12 10.95 -4.00
N SER A 256 23.89 11.35 -2.76
CA SER A 256 22.58 11.25 -2.11
C SER A 256 21.49 12.03 -2.84
N GLU A 257 21.82 13.13 -3.51
CA GLU A 257 20.90 13.89 -4.36
C GLU A 257 20.33 13.03 -5.51
N LYS A 258 21.18 12.20 -6.11
CA LYS A 258 20.74 11.27 -7.17
C LYS A 258 19.79 10.22 -6.59
N VAL A 259 20.12 9.67 -5.42
CA VAL A 259 19.28 8.67 -4.74
C VAL A 259 17.93 9.26 -4.34
N GLN A 260 17.91 10.49 -3.81
CA GLN A 260 16.67 11.22 -3.53
C GLN A 260 15.80 11.33 -4.79
N GLY A 261 16.38 11.74 -5.92
CA GLY A 261 15.64 11.87 -7.18
C GLY A 261 15.01 10.56 -7.65
N LEU A 262 15.76 9.46 -7.55
CA LEU A 262 15.24 8.13 -7.87
C LEU A 262 14.11 7.71 -6.91
N ALA A 263 14.26 7.96 -5.62
CA ALA A 263 13.28 7.61 -4.60
C ALA A 263 11.96 8.39 -4.79
N GLU A 264 12.04 9.69 -5.07
CA GLU A 264 10.87 10.53 -5.31
C GLU A 264 10.17 10.18 -6.64
N ARG A 265 10.94 9.91 -7.69
CA ARG A 265 10.38 9.40 -8.95
C ARG A 265 9.60 8.11 -8.69
N ARG A 266 10.19 7.15 -7.98
CA ARG A 266 9.52 5.90 -7.61
C ARG A 266 8.24 6.14 -6.82
N CYS A 267 8.25 7.06 -5.86
CA CYS A 267 7.05 7.41 -5.09
C CYS A 267 5.90 7.88 -6.00
N CYS A 268 6.22 8.65 -7.04
CA CYS A 268 5.22 9.27 -7.90
C CYS A 268 4.82 8.43 -9.13
N THR A 269 5.70 7.53 -9.58
CA THR A 269 5.51 6.75 -10.81
C THR A 269 5.40 5.26 -10.57
N GLY A 270 5.04 4.84 -9.36
CA GLY A 270 4.81 3.43 -9.03
C GLY A 270 3.74 2.82 -9.93
N THR A 271 3.95 1.57 -10.35
CA THR A 271 3.09 0.83 -11.27
C THR A 271 2.08 -0.07 -10.57
N GLU A 272 1.96 0.07 -9.24
CA GLU A 272 1.07 -0.72 -8.40
C GLU A 272 0.15 0.19 -7.59
N LEU A 273 -1.03 -0.33 -7.25
CA LEU A 273 -1.96 0.33 -6.35
C LEU A 273 -1.38 0.42 -4.94
N LEU A 274 -1.45 1.61 -4.35
CA LEU A 274 -1.16 1.92 -2.97
C LEU A 274 -2.46 2.36 -2.31
N VAL A 275 -2.75 1.81 -1.14
CA VAL A 275 -3.95 2.14 -0.38
C VAL A 275 -3.52 2.67 0.98
N ASP A 276 -4.06 3.84 1.33
CA ASP A 276 -3.97 4.43 2.64
C ASP A 276 -4.95 3.71 3.58
N PRO A 277 -4.54 3.34 4.80
CA PRO A 277 -5.44 2.84 5.84
C PRO A 277 -6.76 3.61 5.99
N GLY A 278 -6.72 4.94 5.78
CA GLY A 278 -7.87 5.84 5.80
C GLY A 278 -8.98 5.50 4.80
N TYR A 279 -8.65 4.83 3.68
CA TYR A 279 -9.65 4.31 2.75
C TYR A 279 -10.60 3.33 3.46
N PHE A 280 -10.02 2.40 4.23
CA PHE A 280 -10.76 1.33 4.90
C PHE A 280 -11.46 1.83 6.16
N THR A 281 -10.81 2.65 6.98
CA THR A 281 -11.43 3.19 8.20
C THR A 281 -12.62 4.11 7.91
N ALA A 282 -12.73 4.66 6.70
CA ALA A 282 -13.90 5.40 6.23
C ALA A 282 -15.10 4.52 5.84
N LEU A 283 -14.93 3.20 5.66
CA LEU A 283 -16.00 2.31 5.19
C LEU A 283 -17.23 2.23 6.10
N PRO A 284 -17.13 2.22 7.45
CA PRO A 284 -18.30 2.26 8.33
C PRO A 284 -19.23 3.45 8.07
N GLY A 285 -18.68 4.59 7.65
CA GLY A 285 -19.48 5.78 7.28
C GLY A 285 -20.04 5.74 5.86
N ARG A 286 -19.57 4.83 5.00
CA ARG A 286 -19.91 4.72 3.57
C ARG A 286 -20.81 3.54 3.25
N LEU A 287 -20.73 2.46 4.03
CA LEU A 287 -21.40 1.18 3.80
C LEU A 287 -22.13 0.75 5.08
N PRO A 288 -23.48 0.78 5.12
CA PRO A 288 -24.24 0.54 6.34
C PRO A 288 -24.00 -0.80 7.03
N ARG A 289 -23.64 -1.84 6.27
CA ARG A 289 -23.34 -3.18 6.83
C ARG A 289 -21.96 -3.27 7.46
N VAL A 290 -21.06 -2.33 7.23
CA VAL A 290 -19.70 -2.38 7.80
C VAL A 290 -19.75 -1.93 9.26
N ALA A 291 -19.66 -2.90 10.18
CA ALA A 291 -19.74 -2.66 11.62
C ALA A 291 -18.40 -2.24 12.23
N HIS A 292 -17.29 -2.78 11.70
CA HIS A 292 -15.94 -2.52 12.22
C HIS A 292 -14.87 -2.80 11.16
N VAL A 293 -13.77 -2.07 11.24
CA VAL A 293 -12.58 -2.26 10.40
C VAL A 293 -11.35 -2.33 11.28
N ALA A 294 -10.58 -3.41 11.14
CA ALA A 294 -9.28 -3.58 11.76
C ALA A 294 -8.19 -3.47 10.69
N VAL A 295 -7.35 -2.45 10.78
CA VAL A 295 -6.13 -2.29 9.96
C VAL A 295 -4.96 -2.86 10.74
N LEU A 296 -4.41 -3.98 10.28
CA LEU A 296 -3.51 -4.84 11.04
C LEU A 296 -2.12 -4.87 10.40
N LEU A 297 -1.08 -4.76 11.23
CA LEU A 297 0.27 -5.09 10.79
C LEU A 297 0.35 -6.58 10.40
N ARG A 298 1.21 -6.91 9.44
CA ARG A 298 1.51 -8.30 9.10
C ARG A 298 2.30 -8.99 10.21
N ARG A 299 1.97 -10.26 10.50
CA ARG A 299 2.76 -11.12 11.38
C ARG A 299 4.02 -11.62 10.65
N GLY A 300 5.03 -12.00 11.42
CA GLY A 300 6.28 -12.62 10.99
C GLY A 300 7.51 -11.81 11.42
N ALA A 301 8.52 -12.52 11.94
CA ALA A 301 9.79 -11.92 12.39
C ALA A 301 10.75 -11.57 11.24
N ARG A 302 10.47 -12.06 10.02
CA ARG A 302 11.33 -11.84 8.85
C ARG A 302 11.18 -10.42 8.32
N ARG A 303 12.30 -9.77 7.98
CA ARG A 303 12.35 -8.38 7.49
C ARG A 303 12.17 -8.29 5.97
N THR A 304 11.08 -8.88 5.47
CA THR A 304 10.68 -8.80 4.06
C THR A 304 9.97 -7.48 3.78
N GLU A 305 9.83 -7.12 2.51
CA GLU A 305 9.02 -5.94 2.13
C GLU A 305 7.55 -6.08 2.55
N MET A 306 7.01 -7.30 2.54
CA MET A 306 5.63 -7.60 2.95
C MET A 306 5.42 -7.25 4.43
N ASN A 307 6.30 -7.70 5.32
CA ASN A 307 6.14 -7.45 6.76
C ASN A 307 6.44 -6.01 7.17
N ARG A 308 7.17 -5.26 6.34
CA ARG A 308 7.61 -3.90 6.62
C ARG A 308 6.67 -2.84 6.06
N PHE A 309 6.13 -3.03 4.85
CA PHE A 309 5.43 -1.96 4.12
C PHE A 309 4.02 -2.35 3.66
N ARG A 310 3.55 -3.55 4.04
CA ARG A 310 2.20 -4.02 3.74
C ARG A 310 1.42 -4.30 5.02
N TYR A 311 0.10 -4.30 4.90
CA TYR A 311 -0.83 -4.52 6.00
C TYR A 311 -2.01 -5.36 5.55
N ASP A 312 -2.73 -5.90 6.52
CA ASP A 312 -3.97 -6.63 6.27
C ASP A 312 -5.15 -5.84 6.83
N VAL A 313 -6.33 -6.04 6.26
CA VAL A 313 -7.58 -5.44 6.72
C VAL A 313 -8.60 -6.52 6.96
N VAL A 314 -9.22 -6.49 8.13
CA VAL A 314 -10.43 -7.27 8.44
C VAL A 314 -11.60 -6.31 8.55
N ILE A 315 -12.63 -6.54 7.74
CA ILE A 315 -13.87 -5.77 7.74
C ILE A 315 -14.97 -6.69 8.28
N ARG A 316 -15.54 -6.36 9.43
CA ARG A 316 -16.64 -7.12 10.05
C ARG A 316 -17.97 -6.53 9.62
N LEU A 317 -18.89 -7.39 9.21
CA LEU A 317 -20.22 -6.98 8.78
C LEU A 317 -21.25 -7.20 9.88
N ASP A 318 -22.20 -6.26 10.00
CA ASP A 318 -23.43 -6.27 10.79
C ASP A 318 -23.25 -6.35 12.32
N ARG A 319 -22.37 -7.22 12.82
CA ARG A 319 -22.07 -7.43 14.23
C ARG A 319 -20.63 -7.89 14.45
N LEU A 320 -20.15 -7.72 15.68
CA LEU A 320 -18.85 -8.16 16.13
C LEU A 320 -18.97 -9.49 16.93
N PRO A 321 -18.09 -10.49 16.72
CA PRO A 321 -18.15 -11.78 17.43
C PRO A 321 -18.04 -11.69 18.96
N GLY A 322 -17.51 -10.59 19.51
CA GLY A 322 -17.34 -10.34 20.95
C GLY A 322 -18.25 -9.24 21.53
N GLY A 323 -19.25 -8.76 20.79
CA GLY A 323 -20.09 -7.62 21.19
C GLY A 323 -19.46 -6.27 20.86
N GLU A 324 -19.77 -5.22 21.62
CA GLU A 324 -19.24 -3.88 21.34
C GLU A 324 -17.72 -3.83 21.43
N ALA A 325 -17.10 -3.15 20.45
CA ALA A 325 -15.66 -2.94 20.46
C ALA A 325 -15.25 -2.04 21.64
N VAL A 326 -14.18 -2.45 22.32
CA VAL A 326 -13.58 -1.74 23.45
C VAL A 326 -12.90 -0.47 22.94
N VAL A 327 -13.05 0.62 23.71
CA VAL A 327 -12.33 1.89 23.49
C VAL A 327 -11.39 2.12 24.68
N PRO A 328 -10.09 1.82 24.54
CA PRO A 328 -9.10 2.10 25.57
C PRO A 328 -9.00 3.59 25.90
N GLU A 329 -8.57 3.91 27.12
CA GLU A 329 -7.95 5.22 27.36
C GLU A 329 -6.58 5.23 26.68
N TRP A 330 -6.51 5.96 25.56
CA TRP A 330 -5.30 6.02 24.74
C TRP A 330 -4.28 6.99 25.34
N GLN A 331 -3.08 6.50 25.61
CA GLN A 331 -1.95 7.34 26.02
C GLN A 331 -0.81 7.27 24.99
N PRO A 332 -0.09 8.37 24.74
CA PRO A 332 1.09 8.35 23.88
C PRO A 332 2.16 7.38 24.38
N TRP A 333 2.87 6.75 23.45
CA TRP A 333 4.06 5.99 23.78
C TRP A 333 5.15 6.92 24.34
N ASP A 334 5.53 6.70 25.60
CA ASP A 334 6.67 7.37 26.24
C ASP A 334 7.83 6.39 26.40
N ARG A 335 8.93 6.62 25.67
CA ARG A 335 10.16 5.80 25.74
C ARG A 335 10.83 5.81 27.11
N ARG A 336 10.54 6.79 27.97
CA ARG A 336 11.05 6.83 29.36
C ARG A 336 10.28 5.90 30.28
N ARG A 337 9.04 5.57 29.92
CA ARG A 337 8.13 4.74 30.71
C ARG A 337 8.04 3.31 30.16
N TRP A 338 7.98 3.16 28.85
CA TRP A 338 7.64 1.90 28.19
C TRP A 338 8.81 1.27 27.43
N SER A 339 8.91 -0.04 27.58
CA SER A 339 9.70 -0.99 26.81
C SER A 339 8.94 -2.33 26.81
N ALA A 340 9.36 -3.31 26.01
CA ALA A 340 8.73 -4.63 26.04
C ALA A 340 8.74 -5.25 27.46
N ASP A 341 9.87 -5.15 28.16
CA ASP A 341 10.01 -5.65 29.54
C ASP A 341 9.20 -4.85 30.57
N ALA A 342 9.15 -3.52 30.43
CA ALA A 342 8.34 -2.68 31.33
C ALA A 342 6.85 -2.96 31.13
N LEU A 343 6.42 -3.17 29.88
CA LEU A 343 5.05 -3.54 29.54
C LEU A 343 4.71 -4.92 30.13
N ARG A 344 5.57 -5.93 29.94
CA ARG A 344 5.41 -7.28 30.53
C ARG A 344 5.24 -7.23 32.05
N ARG A 345 6.10 -6.48 32.76
CA ARG A 345 5.98 -6.31 34.22
C ARG A 345 4.67 -5.64 34.61
N HIS A 346 4.30 -4.54 33.96
CA HIS A 346 3.05 -3.83 34.24
C HIS A 346 1.81 -4.72 34.04
N LEU A 347 1.77 -5.51 32.97
CA LEU A 347 0.66 -6.44 32.70
C LEU A 347 0.55 -7.56 33.74
N ALA A 348 1.69 -8.04 34.26
CA ALA A 348 1.75 -9.11 35.26
C ALA A 348 1.44 -8.61 36.68
N GLU A 349 1.95 -7.44 37.05
CA GLU A 349 1.85 -6.89 38.40
C GLU A 349 0.54 -6.13 38.62
N GLU A 350 0.20 -5.19 37.73
CA GLU A 350 -0.97 -4.32 37.88
C GLU A 350 -2.23 -4.92 37.26
N ARG A 351 -2.06 -5.88 36.34
CA ARG A 351 -3.13 -6.59 35.63
C ARG A 351 -4.25 -5.65 35.14
N PRO A 352 -3.98 -4.58 34.37
CA PRO A 352 -5.04 -3.70 33.86
C PRO A 352 -6.08 -4.47 33.03
N ALA A 353 -7.33 -4.02 33.00
CA ALA A 353 -8.35 -4.64 32.15
C ALA A 353 -8.09 -4.37 30.67
N VAL A 354 -7.66 -3.14 30.36
CA VAL A 354 -7.35 -2.65 29.01
C VAL A 354 -6.18 -1.67 29.12
N LEU A 355 -5.26 -1.72 28.17
CA LEU A 355 -4.18 -0.75 28.01
C LEU A 355 -4.04 -0.35 26.54
N GLY A 356 -4.15 0.94 26.24
CA GLY A 356 -3.98 1.50 24.90
C GLY A 356 -2.76 2.42 24.80
N LEU A 357 -1.87 2.17 23.85
CA LEU A 357 -0.64 2.95 23.61
C LEU A 357 -0.62 3.44 22.16
N LEU A 358 -0.37 4.73 21.96
CA LEU A 358 -0.34 5.35 20.64
C LEU A 358 1.08 5.60 20.13
N GLY A 359 1.29 5.39 18.83
CA GLY A 359 2.54 5.78 18.15
C GLY A 359 3.78 5.02 18.65
N VAL A 360 3.67 3.71 18.83
CA VAL A 360 4.78 2.82 19.17
C VAL A 360 5.79 2.80 18.01
N PRO A 361 7.08 3.12 18.24
CA PRO A 361 8.09 3.15 17.19
C PRO A 361 8.29 1.78 16.55
N ASN A 362 8.16 1.69 15.22
CA ASN A 362 8.20 0.43 14.51
C ASN A 362 9.61 0.12 13.96
N ALA A 363 10.29 -0.87 14.52
CA ALA A 363 11.63 -1.28 14.09
C ALA A 363 11.73 -1.70 12.62
N ARG A 364 10.59 -2.04 11.99
CA ARG A 364 10.53 -2.54 10.61
C ARG A 364 10.64 -1.42 9.55
N VAL A 365 10.25 -0.19 9.90
CA VAL A 365 10.12 0.94 8.97
C VAL A 365 10.98 2.14 9.35
N LEU A 366 11.25 2.32 10.65
CA LEU A 366 11.80 3.56 11.20
C LEU A 366 13.13 3.99 10.54
N ALA A 367 14.00 3.03 10.21
CA ALA A 367 15.27 3.34 9.53
C ALA A 367 15.05 3.86 8.10
N ASP A 368 14.15 3.27 7.31
CA ASP A 368 13.87 3.76 5.96
C ASP A 368 13.12 5.09 5.97
N HIS A 369 12.26 5.29 6.97
CA HIS A 369 11.63 6.60 7.19
C HIS A 369 12.67 7.67 7.53
N ALA A 370 13.57 7.42 8.49
CA ALA A 370 14.65 8.34 8.84
C ALA A 370 15.55 8.63 7.63
N ALA A 371 15.83 7.62 6.79
CA ALA A 371 16.58 7.80 5.56
C ALA A 371 15.84 8.69 4.55
N ALA A 372 14.54 8.49 4.37
CA ALA A 372 13.71 9.33 3.50
C ALA A 372 13.73 10.81 3.95
N GLU A 373 13.60 11.05 5.25
CA GLU A 373 13.67 12.40 5.81
C GLU A 373 15.07 13.01 5.62
N LEU A 374 16.15 12.25 5.88
CA LEU A 374 17.52 12.71 5.64
C LEU A 374 17.77 13.07 4.18
N LEU A 375 17.31 12.26 3.22
CA LEU A 375 17.45 12.55 1.78
C LEU A 375 16.74 13.84 1.35
N SER A 376 15.66 14.18 2.03
CA SER A 376 14.80 15.32 1.70
C SER A 376 15.32 16.64 2.27
N ARG A 377 16.29 16.60 3.19
CA ARG A 377 16.83 17.79 3.83
C ARG A 377 17.87 18.50 2.96
N PRO A 378 17.97 19.85 3.05
CA PRO A 378 19.05 20.61 2.39
C PRO A 378 20.45 20.23 2.89
N ASP A 379 20.57 19.87 4.17
CA ASP A 379 21.81 19.45 4.85
C ASP A 379 22.05 17.93 4.80
N ARG A 380 21.48 17.24 3.80
CA ARG A 380 21.64 15.79 3.62
C ARG A 380 23.12 15.38 3.53
N PRO A 381 23.47 14.17 4.01
CA PRO A 381 24.80 13.60 3.77
C PRO A 381 25.13 13.52 2.28
N ALA A 382 26.41 13.62 1.93
CA ALA A 382 26.84 13.72 0.54
C ALA A 382 26.63 12.40 -0.23
N VAL A 383 26.77 11.27 0.45
CA VAL A 383 26.75 9.93 -0.16
C VAL A 383 25.77 8.97 0.53
N ALA A 384 25.28 8.00 -0.23
CA ALA A 384 24.27 7.03 0.20
C ALA A 384 24.65 6.28 1.49
N ALA A 385 25.91 5.87 1.65
CA ALA A 385 26.36 5.14 2.83
C ALA A 385 26.22 5.96 4.14
N GLU A 386 26.49 7.26 4.09
CA GLU A 386 26.34 8.15 5.26
C GLU A 386 24.87 8.36 5.62
N VAL A 387 23.98 8.40 4.62
CA VAL A 387 22.53 8.44 4.85
C VAL A 387 22.09 7.20 5.59
N LEU A 388 22.49 6.01 5.12
CA LEU A 388 22.14 4.73 5.76
C LEU A 388 22.68 4.64 7.18
N ALA A 389 23.92 5.06 7.43
CA ALA A 389 24.53 5.04 8.76
C ALA A 389 23.75 5.92 9.75
N ARG A 390 23.51 7.19 9.40
CA ARG A 390 22.77 8.14 10.26
C ARG A 390 21.31 7.75 10.46
N ALA A 391 20.68 7.19 9.44
CA ALA A 391 19.31 6.69 9.52
C ALA A 391 19.19 5.53 10.52
N ARG A 392 20.15 4.59 10.50
CA ARG A 392 20.21 3.48 11.47
C ARG A 392 20.45 3.97 12.90
N GLU A 393 21.36 4.92 13.09
CA GLU A 393 21.60 5.55 14.39
C GLU A 393 20.33 6.22 14.94
N SER A 394 19.62 6.96 14.09
CA SER A 394 18.38 7.65 14.47
C SER A 394 17.23 6.66 14.79
N ALA A 395 17.23 5.51 14.14
CA ALA A 395 16.22 4.47 14.33
C ALA A 395 16.50 3.52 15.51
N GLY A 396 17.61 3.68 16.23
CA GLY A 396 18.17 2.73 17.21
C GLY A 396 17.24 2.24 18.34
N ASP A 397 16.07 2.86 18.53
CA ASP A 397 15.06 2.49 19.53
C ASP A 397 13.73 1.97 18.92
N GLY A 398 13.72 1.53 17.67
CA GLY A 398 12.54 0.89 17.08
C GLY A 398 12.21 -0.42 17.80
N LEU A 399 10.91 -0.73 17.98
CA LEU A 399 10.44 -1.95 18.63
C LEU A 399 9.86 -2.92 17.62
N GLU A 400 10.15 -4.21 17.78
CA GLU A 400 9.69 -5.26 16.88
C GLU A 400 8.23 -5.64 17.20
N PRO A 401 7.28 -5.51 16.24
CA PRO A 401 5.88 -5.88 16.46
C PRO A 401 5.65 -7.30 17.02
N GLU A 402 6.44 -8.29 16.61
CA GLU A 402 6.32 -9.67 17.14
C GLU A 402 6.60 -9.78 18.64
N ASP A 403 7.48 -8.94 19.20
CA ASP A 403 7.76 -8.95 20.64
C ASP A 403 6.52 -8.59 21.47
N PHE A 404 5.62 -7.77 20.90
CA PHE A 404 4.35 -7.43 21.55
C PHE A 404 3.33 -8.53 21.42
N TRP A 405 3.20 -9.17 20.25
CA TRP A 405 2.28 -10.30 20.10
C TRP A 405 2.69 -11.47 21.00
N ALA A 406 3.99 -11.71 21.19
CA ALA A 406 4.51 -12.72 22.11
C ALA A 406 4.07 -12.50 23.58
N LEU A 407 3.72 -11.26 23.98
CA LEU A 407 3.14 -11.01 25.31
C LEU A 407 1.79 -11.72 25.50
N GLY A 408 1.01 -11.88 24.43
CA GLY A 408 -0.28 -12.58 24.48
C GLY A 408 -0.15 -14.10 24.54
N ASP A 409 1.02 -14.64 24.19
CA ASP A 409 1.32 -16.07 24.33
C ASP A 409 1.70 -16.41 25.78
N ASP A 410 2.32 -15.46 26.49
CA ASP A 410 2.82 -15.63 27.86
C ASP A 410 1.87 -15.12 28.95
N LEU A 411 0.98 -14.18 28.61
CA LEU A 411 0.08 -13.50 29.55
C LEU A 411 -1.35 -13.54 29.04
N PRO A 412 -2.37 -13.50 29.91
CA PRO A 412 -3.78 -13.57 29.53
C PRO A 412 -4.27 -12.23 28.94
N TYR A 413 -3.68 -11.80 27.82
CA TYR A 413 -4.05 -10.59 27.09
C TYR A 413 -4.19 -10.88 25.60
N ALA A 414 -5.30 -10.42 25.03
CA ALA A 414 -5.44 -10.27 23.59
C ALA A 414 -4.68 -9.02 23.14
N VAL A 415 -3.60 -9.24 22.39
CA VAL A 415 -2.76 -8.17 21.83
C VAL A 415 -3.27 -7.79 20.44
N ARG A 416 -3.42 -6.49 20.19
CA ARG A 416 -3.84 -5.92 18.90
C ARG A 416 -2.93 -4.76 18.53
N LEU A 417 -2.35 -4.81 17.34
CA LEU A 417 -1.51 -3.74 16.78
C LEU A 417 -2.20 -3.20 15.54
N SER A 418 -2.25 -1.87 15.39
CA SER A 418 -2.96 -1.23 14.29
C SER A 418 -2.19 -0.11 13.59
N TRP A 419 -2.46 0.01 12.29
CA TRP A 419 -2.04 1.12 11.43
C TRP A 419 -3.22 2.03 11.01
N ALA A 420 -4.34 1.99 11.73
CA ALA A 420 -5.54 2.78 11.39
C ALA A 420 -5.26 4.30 11.25
N ARG A 421 -4.32 4.85 12.03
CA ARG A 421 -3.91 6.27 11.96
C ARG A 421 -3.06 6.64 10.74
N SER A 422 -2.61 5.68 9.94
CA SER A 422 -1.85 5.96 8.72
C SER A 422 -0.58 6.81 8.94
N LEU A 423 0.18 6.54 10.00
CA LEU A 423 1.36 7.35 10.33
C LEU A 423 2.50 7.13 9.31
N PRO A 424 3.12 8.19 8.77
CA PRO A 424 4.12 8.10 7.69
C PRO A 424 5.47 7.54 8.15
N ASP A 425 5.73 7.51 9.45
CA ASP A 425 6.88 6.86 10.07
C ASP A 425 6.68 5.35 10.31
N GLY A 426 5.48 4.84 10.02
CA GLY A 426 5.11 3.45 10.21
C GLY A 426 4.90 3.06 11.68
N ALA A 427 4.87 4.02 12.59
CA ALA A 427 4.51 3.77 13.99
C ALA A 427 3.11 3.15 14.08
N PHE A 428 2.91 2.28 15.06
CA PHE A 428 1.66 1.56 15.24
C PHE A 428 1.05 1.84 16.61
N ASP A 429 -0.26 1.69 16.71
CA ASP A 429 -0.95 1.75 17.98
C ASP A 429 -1.11 0.33 18.53
N LEU A 430 -1.05 0.19 19.84
CA LEU A 430 -1.05 -1.07 20.56
C LEU A 430 -2.17 -1.08 21.58
N SER A 431 -3.00 -2.12 21.55
CA SER A 431 -3.99 -2.41 22.58
C SER A 431 -3.75 -3.78 23.19
N LEU A 432 -3.86 -3.87 24.50
CA LEU A 432 -3.84 -5.12 25.26
C LEU A 432 -5.12 -5.21 26.07
N VAL A 433 -5.96 -6.19 25.76
CA VAL A 433 -7.23 -6.44 26.46
C VAL A 433 -7.08 -7.71 27.26
N ARG A 434 -7.28 -7.65 28.57
CA ARG A 434 -7.19 -8.83 29.44
C ARG A 434 -8.29 -9.82 29.05
N VAL A 435 -7.91 -11.07 28.83
CA VAL A 435 -8.84 -12.17 28.63
C VAL A 435 -9.01 -12.90 29.95
N GLU A 436 -10.25 -13.19 30.35
CA GLU A 436 -10.50 -13.94 31.57
C GLU A 436 -10.34 -15.45 31.31
N ASP A 437 -9.80 -16.17 32.30
CA ASP A 437 -9.70 -17.63 32.28
C ASP A 437 -11.10 -18.24 32.36
N GLY A 438 -11.78 -18.38 31.21
CA GLY A 438 -13.13 -18.93 31.19
C GLY A 438 -13.89 -18.74 29.88
N ALA A 439 -14.11 -19.87 29.20
CA ALA A 439 -15.19 -20.12 28.24
C ALA A 439 -15.14 -19.36 26.91
N GLY A 440 -14.29 -19.81 25.97
CA GLY A 440 -14.56 -19.90 24.52
C GLY A 440 -15.09 -18.66 23.77
N LYS A 441 -15.17 -17.50 24.42
CA LYS A 441 -15.65 -16.26 23.87
C LYS A 441 -14.47 -15.57 23.18
N PRO A 442 -14.62 -15.14 21.92
CA PRO A 442 -13.59 -14.36 21.27
C PRO A 442 -13.34 -13.08 22.06
N ALA A 443 -12.07 -12.70 22.18
CA ALA A 443 -11.70 -11.42 22.78
C ALA A 443 -12.43 -10.28 22.04
N PRO A 444 -12.92 -9.25 22.75
CA PRO A 444 -13.62 -8.15 22.09
C PRO A 444 -12.68 -7.43 21.13
N GLU A 445 -13.23 -6.94 20.02
CA GLU A 445 -12.48 -6.06 19.12
C GLU A 445 -12.18 -4.72 19.79
N VAL A 446 -11.22 -3.99 19.24
CA VAL A 446 -10.81 -2.67 19.74
C VAL A 446 -11.12 -1.62 18.68
N ARG A 447 -11.67 -0.47 19.10
CA ARG A 447 -11.73 0.72 18.23
C ARG A 447 -10.44 1.51 18.42
N PHE A 448 -9.55 1.36 17.45
CA PHE A 448 -8.38 2.21 17.34
C PHE A 448 -8.80 3.62 16.91
N PRO A 449 -8.08 4.67 17.35
CA PRO A 449 -8.28 5.99 16.79
C PRO A 449 -7.98 5.95 15.29
N ASP A 450 -8.85 6.56 14.52
CA ASP A 450 -8.56 6.99 13.17
C ASP A 450 -8.26 8.50 13.19
N GLU A 451 -7.32 8.92 12.36
CA GLU A 451 -7.19 10.34 12.05
C GLU A 451 -8.01 10.63 10.78
N PRO A 452 -8.57 11.84 10.64
CA PRO A 452 -9.14 12.23 9.36
C PRO A 452 -8.09 12.02 8.28
N ALA A 453 -8.43 11.24 7.24
CA ALA A 453 -7.52 11.01 6.12
C ALA A 453 -6.98 12.38 5.66
N PRO A 454 -5.66 12.52 5.44
CA PRO A 454 -5.10 13.77 4.91
C PRO A 454 -5.83 14.13 3.61
N PRO A 455 -5.84 15.41 3.16
CA PRO A 455 -6.63 15.84 1.99
C PRO A 455 -6.15 15.27 0.64
N ARG A 456 -5.26 14.27 0.67
CA ARG A 456 -4.78 13.52 -0.49
C ARG A 456 -5.74 12.38 -0.79
N ARG A 457 -5.67 11.86 -2.02
CA ARG A 457 -6.40 10.64 -2.35
C ARG A 457 -5.90 9.49 -1.47
N PRO A 458 -6.80 8.69 -0.90
CA PRO A 458 -6.39 7.55 -0.10
C PRO A 458 -5.88 6.40 -0.99
N VAL A 459 -6.07 6.46 -2.30
CA VAL A 459 -5.61 5.45 -3.27
C VAL A 459 -4.96 6.15 -4.46
N ASN A 460 -3.79 5.67 -4.89
CA ASN A 460 -3.10 6.21 -6.07
C ASN A 460 -3.73 5.69 -7.38
N ARG A 461 -3.26 6.21 -8.52
CA ARG A 461 -3.60 5.69 -9.86
C ARG A 461 -2.35 5.22 -10.59
N PRO A 462 -2.08 3.90 -10.68
CA PRO A 462 -0.82 3.39 -11.20
C PRO A 462 -0.60 3.66 -12.70
N TRP A 463 -1.69 3.78 -13.47
CA TRP A 463 -1.66 4.09 -14.89
C TRP A 463 -1.66 5.59 -15.20
N TYR A 464 -1.68 6.45 -14.19
CA TYR A 464 -1.96 7.89 -14.35
C TYR A 464 -0.95 8.65 -15.21
N GLY A 465 0.30 8.18 -15.26
CA GLY A 465 1.33 8.70 -16.18
C GLY A 465 1.06 8.43 -17.66
N ARG A 466 0.00 7.69 -18.01
CA ARG A 466 -0.35 7.26 -19.37
C ARG A 466 -1.63 7.89 -19.93
N VAL A 467 -2.15 8.93 -19.27
CA VAL A 467 -3.33 9.66 -19.76
C VAL A 467 -3.02 10.28 -21.12
N GLU A 468 -3.64 9.72 -22.17
CA GLU A 468 -3.33 10.07 -23.56
C GLU A 468 -3.71 11.52 -23.87
N ASN A 469 -4.80 12.05 -23.30
CA ASN A 469 -5.16 13.46 -23.38
C ASN A 469 -4.12 14.43 -22.79
N LEU A 470 -3.15 13.93 -22.04
CA LEU A 470 -2.04 14.70 -21.49
C LEU A 470 -0.69 14.15 -21.94
N SER A 471 -0.66 13.41 -23.06
CA SER A 471 0.59 12.95 -23.64
C SER A 471 1.49 14.17 -23.97
N PRO A 472 2.83 14.03 -23.88
CA PRO A 472 3.74 15.11 -24.21
C PRO A 472 3.47 15.72 -25.60
N ALA A 473 3.03 14.91 -26.57
CA ALA A 473 2.66 15.39 -27.90
C ALA A 473 1.47 16.36 -27.86
N LYS A 474 0.38 16.00 -27.18
CA LYS A 474 -0.82 16.85 -27.05
C LYS A 474 -0.55 18.11 -26.24
N LEU A 475 0.21 18.01 -25.15
CA LEU A 475 0.62 19.18 -24.36
C LEU A 475 1.48 20.15 -25.19
N ARG A 476 2.43 19.64 -26.00
CA ARG A 476 3.19 20.47 -26.95
C ARG A 476 2.29 21.13 -27.98
N ALA A 477 1.35 20.39 -28.56
CA ALA A 477 0.40 20.93 -29.54
C ALA A 477 -0.46 22.05 -28.93
N HIS A 478 -0.93 21.87 -27.70
CA HIS A 478 -1.68 22.89 -26.96
C HIS A 478 -0.86 24.16 -26.71
N VAL A 479 0.39 24.03 -26.24
CA VAL A 479 1.30 25.16 -26.03
C VAL A 479 1.56 25.91 -27.34
N ARG A 480 1.77 25.20 -28.45
CA ARG A 480 1.93 25.80 -29.79
C ARG A 480 0.67 26.55 -30.24
N ALA A 481 -0.51 25.95 -30.08
CA ALA A 481 -1.78 26.57 -30.47
C ALA A 481 -2.08 27.88 -29.73
N ARG A 482 -1.44 28.10 -28.57
CA ARG A 482 -1.53 29.33 -27.77
C ARG A 482 -0.37 30.30 -27.98
N GLY A 483 0.48 30.07 -28.98
CA GLY A 483 1.57 30.96 -29.36
C GLY A 483 2.79 30.94 -28.44
N ALA A 484 2.87 30.00 -27.50
CA ALA A 484 3.89 29.96 -26.45
C ALA A 484 5.07 29.02 -26.79
N GLU A 485 5.43 28.90 -28.08
CA GLU A 485 6.48 27.98 -28.53
C GLU A 485 7.88 28.36 -28.01
N ALA A 486 8.15 29.66 -27.84
CA ALA A 486 9.42 30.16 -27.29
C ALA A 486 9.69 29.69 -25.85
N VAL A 487 8.63 29.45 -25.06
CA VAL A 487 8.72 29.01 -23.67
C VAL A 487 8.51 27.49 -23.50
N MET A 488 8.44 26.73 -24.60
CA MET A 488 8.22 25.27 -24.61
C MET A 488 9.16 24.54 -23.64
N PRO A 489 8.67 23.57 -22.84
CA PRO A 489 9.52 22.80 -21.96
C PRO A 489 10.26 21.69 -22.71
N GLY A 490 11.44 21.33 -22.19
CA GLY A 490 12.18 20.17 -22.66
C GLY A 490 11.45 18.87 -22.31
N ARG A 491 10.79 18.82 -21.14
CA ARG A 491 10.12 17.63 -20.60
C ARG A 491 8.78 17.98 -19.94
N PHE A 492 7.83 17.05 -20.07
CA PHE A 492 6.59 17.02 -19.29
C PHE A 492 6.65 15.84 -18.32
N VAL A 493 6.26 16.05 -17.07
CA VAL A 493 6.18 15.02 -16.04
C VAL A 493 4.76 15.04 -15.49
N LEU A 494 4.02 13.95 -15.71
CA LEU A 494 2.68 13.79 -15.16
C LEU A 494 2.78 13.29 -13.72
N LEU A 495 2.09 13.98 -12.81
CA LEU A 495 2.03 13.63 -11.40
C LEU A 495 0.57 13.56 -10.96
N GLU A 496 0.24 12.59 -10.11
CA GLU A 496 -1.08 12.51 -9.48
C GLU A 496 -1.36 13.70 -8.55
N SER A 497 -0.33 14.17 -7.87
CA SER A 497 -0.37 15.41 -7.10
C SER A 497 1.02 16.04 -7.09
N LEU A 498 1.06 17.37 -6.91
CA LEU A 498 2.34 18.04 -6.67
C LEU A 498 2.85 17.64 -5.28
N PRO A 499 4.17 17.44 -5.11
CA PRO A 499 4.73 17.16 -3.79
C PRO A 499 4.53 18.37 -2.87
N GLY A 500 4.34 18.12 -1.57
CA GLY A 500 4.00 19.13 -0.57
C GLY A 500 2.57 19.01 0.00
N ALA A 501 2.24 19.81 1.01
CA ALA A 501 0.93 19.76 1.65
C ALA A 501 -0.15 20.40 0.75
N PRO A 502 -1.40 19.88 0.77
CA PRO A 502 -2.52 20.52 0.07
C PRO A 502 -2.68 21.99 0.48
N GLY A 503 -2.88 22.87 -0.49
CA GLY A 503 -3.03 24.32 -0.24
C GLY A 503 -1.72 25.09 0.01
N GLN A 504 -0.57 24.40 0.08
CA GLN A 504 0.74 25.04 0.15
C GLN A 504 1.43 25.09 -1.23
N PRO A 505 2.43 25.97 -1.41
CA PRO A 505 3.35 25.87 -2.54
C PRO A 505 3.95 24.46 -2.62
N PRO A 506 4.19 23.95 -3.84
CA PRO A 506 4.80 22.64 -3.99
C PRO A 506 6.18 22.59 -3.35
N ASP A 507 6.56 21.42 -2.84
CA ASP A 507 7.88 21.19 -2.28
C ASP A 507 8.93 21.30 -3.40
N GLU A 508 9.68 22.40 -3.38
CA GLU A 508 10.71 22.71 -4.37
C GLU A 508 11.89 21.74 -4.35
N ALA A 509 12.21 21.17 -3.19
CA ALA A 509 13.27 20.16 -3.10
C ALA A 509 12.81 18.89 -3.80
N ALA A 510 11.56 18.48 -3.58
CA ALA A 510 10.98 17.30 -4.20
C ALA A 510 10.76 17.46 -5.71
N LEU A 511 10.28 18.61 -6.17
CA LEU A 511 10.17 18.86 -7.62
C LEU A 511 11.54 18.78 -8.30
N ARG A 512 12.58 19.35 -7.68
CA ARG A 512 13.95 19.28 -8.20
C ARG A 512 14.46 17.84 -8.27
N ALA A 513 14.23 17.03 -7.25
CA ALA A 513 14.75 15.66 -7.26
C ALA A 513 14.01 14.76 -8.27
N ILE A 514 12.69 14.92 -8.47
CA ILE A 514 11.95 14.26 -9.58
C ILE A 514 12.53 14.63 -10.96
N GLN A 515 13.07 15.84 -11.13
CA GLN A 515 13.61 16.33 -12.40
C GLN A 515 14.81 15.52 -12.91
N TRP A 516 15.67 15.09 -11.99
CA TRP A 516 16.98 14.49 -12.25
C TRP A 516 16.94 12.96 -12.48
N ALA A 517 15.76 12.37 -12.41
CA ALA A 517 15.49 10.95 -12.63
C ALA A 517 14.73 10.71 -13.94
#